data_AF-A0A430FVP0-F1
#
_entry.id   AF-A0A430FVP0-F1
#
_cell.length_a   1.000
_cell.length_b   1.000
_cell.length_c   1.000
_cell.angle_alpha   90.00
_cell.angle_beta   90.00
_cell.angle_gamma   90.00
#
_symmetry.space_group_name_H-M   'P 1'
#
loop_
_entity.id
_entity.type
_entity.pdbx_description
1 polymer ?
#
loop_
_entity_poly.entity_id
_entity_poly.type
_entity_poly.pdbx_seq_one_letter_code
_entity_poly.pdbx_strand_id
1 'polypeptide(L)'
;MPQQTFGFSHAEDCKKTVTRLRRGIFAGCPSNFFDFTGVRMNITKAKSLMLASARAAIPAYSRLVGMTTTFICEDGFALPVRWEASNFAHLCGLDYYTDGTRTRRYPYVKLYEHIAAGKRISERQLAPNGDPRWLPYKAEAITGAFHLDKAEVIVESGNSRILFYTGNTVWCIGVGYDREHDYYYPQSLVRKSYEKAMKPGSAIHRIDRIEYRPTTDG
;
A
#
# COMPACT_ATOMS: atom_id res chain seq x y z
N MET A 1 18.09 -30.37 5.11
CA MET A 1 18.34 -29.61 3.88
C MET A 1 17.35 -28.44 3.86
N PRO A 2 17.77 -27.17 3.83
CA PRO A 2 16.81 -26.07 3.85
C PRO A 2 16.34 -25.74 2.43
N GLN A 3 15.04 -25.90 2.20
CA GLN A 3 14.34 -25.55 0.97
C GLN A 3 14.15 -24.03 0.89
N GLN A 4 14.55 -23.46 -0.25
CA GLN A 4 14.28 -22.08 -0.63
C GLN A 4 12.81 -21.93 -1.04
N THR A 5 12.05 -21.13 -0.31
CA THR A 5 10.72 -20.67 -0.72
C THR A 5 10.89 -19.50 -1.69
N PHE A 6 10.66 -19.76 -2.99
CA PHE A 6 10.56 -18.73 -4.01
C PHE A 6 9.18 -18.06 -3.92
N GLY A 7 9.12 -16.89 -3.29
CA GLY A 7 7.95 -16.02 -3.33
C GLY A 7 7.82 -15.37 -4.72
N PHE A 8 6.77 -15.73 -5.46
CA PHE A 8 6.40 -15.08 -6.72
C PHE A 8 5.40 -13.94 -6.46
N SER A 9 5.85 -12.69 -6.59
CA SER A 9 5.08 -11.54 -7.12
C SER A 9 5.94 -10.28 -7.08
N HIS A 10 6.80 -10.08 -8.09
CA HIS A 10 7.69 -8.91 -8.14
C HIS A 10 8.05 -8.44 -9.56
N ALA A 11 7.23 -8.75 -10.58
CA ALA A 11 7.74 -8.75 -11.96
C ALA A 11 7.25 -7.65 -12.92
N GLU A 12 6.25 -6.82 -12.59
CA GLU A 12 5.74 -5.88 -13.61
C GLU A 12 5.94 -4.38 -13.35
N ASP A 13 6.06 -3.91 -12.11
CA ASP A 13 6.39 -2.50 -11.85
C ASP A 13 7.89 -2.26 -11.55
N CYS A 14 8.70 -3.32 -11.43
CA CYS A 14 10.15 -3.23 -11.20
C CYS A 14 11.01 -3.16 -12.48
N LYS A 15 10.42 -3.36 -13.67
CA LYS A 15 11.22 -3.63 -14.90
C LYS A 15 11.83 -2.40 -15.59
N LYS A 16 11.69 -1.18 -15.08
CA LYS A 16 12.23 0.02 -15.78
C LYS A 16 13.34 0.79 -15.05
N THR A 17 13.90 0.30 -13.93
CA THR A 17 14.98 1.07 -13.27
C THR A 17 16.03 0.22 -12.55
N VAL A 18 16.34 -0.99 -13.04
CA VAL A 18 17.46 -1.77 -12.47
C VAL A 18 18.38 -2.27 -13.58
N THR A 19 19.19 -1.35 -14.11
CA THR A 19 20.46 -1.74 -14.71
C THR A 19 21.45 -1.97 -13.56
N ARG A 20 21.49 -3.23 -13.11
CA ARG A 20 22.65 -4.00 -12.60
C ARG A 20 23.83 -3.19 -12.02
N LEU A 21 23.99 -3.22 -10.69
CA LEU A 21 25.34 -3.22 -10.08
C LEU A 21 25.43 -4.35 -9.04
N ARG A 22 26.38 -5.25 -9.30
CA ARG A 22 26.78 -6.36 -8.43
C ARG A 22 27.59 -5.82 -7.25
N ARG A 23 27.43 -6.51 -6.11
CA ARG A 23 28.17 -6.41 -4.83
C ARG A 23 27.72 -5.29 -3.90
N GLY A 24 27.55 -5.69 -2.63
CA GLY A 24 27.04 -4.87 -1.55
C GLY A 24 27.89 -3.64 -1.22
N ILE A 25 27.34 -2.84 -0.32
CA ILE A 25 27.66 -1.45 0.05
C ILE A 25 26.76 -0.45 -0.69
N PHE A 26 25.58 -0.16 -0.12
CA PHE A 26 24.89 1.11 -0.37
C PHE A 26 25.53 2.17 0.53
N ALA A 27 26.71 2.64 0.13
CA ALA A 27 27.27 3.89 0.63
C ALA A 27 26.58 5.04 -0.10
N GLY A 28 25.93 5.94 0.66
CA GLY A 28 25.50 7.27 0.21
C GLY A 28 24.60 7.30 -1.03
N CYS A 29 23.29 7.12 -0.86
CA CYS A 29 22.34 7.32 -1.96
C CYS A 29 22.43 8.79 -2.44
N PRO A 30 22.79 9.08 -3.71
CA PRO A 30 22.75 10.43 -4.25
C PRO A 30 21.29 10.89 -4.29
N SER A 31 21.01 12.01 -3.64
CA SER A 31 19.68 12.61 -3.43
C SER A 31 19.11 13.30 -4.68
N ASN A 32 19.24 12.68 -5.85
CA ASN A 32 18.82 13.26 -7.12
C ASN A 32 17.72 12.41 -7.75
N PHE A 33 16.56 12.39 -7.12
CA PHE A 33 15.33 11.94 -7.75
C PHE A 33 14.59 13.16 -8.29
N PHE A 34 13.89 13.00 -9.42
CA PHE A 34 13.06 14.04 -10.01
C PHE A 34 11.59 13.61 -9.94
N ASP A 35 10.67 14.53 -9.69
CA ASP A 35 9.23 14.25 -9.72
C ASP A 35 8.71 14.10 -11.16
N PHE A 36 7.40 13.92 -11.34
CA PHE A 36 6.78 13.78 -12.68
C PHE A 36 6.84 15.06 -13.53
N THR A 37 7.21 16.20 -12.94
CA THR A 37 7.40 17.48 -13.64
C THR A 37 8.87 17.74 -14.01
N GLY A 38 9.78 16.83 -13.63
CA GLY A 38 11.22 17.01 -13.85
C GLY A 38 11.90 17.89 -12.81
N VAL A 39 11.24 18.21 -11.69
CA VAL A 39 11.81 19.00 -10.58
C VAL A 39 12.49 18.08 -9.57
N ARG A 40 13.65 18.50 -9.05
CA ARG A 40 14.41 17.71 -8.06
C ARG A 40 13.56 17.50 -6.79
N MET A 41 13.27 16.25 -6.50
CA MET A 41 12.52 15.82 -5.33
C MET A 41 13.43 15.72 -4.10
N ASN A 42 13.00 16.34 -3.01
CA ASN A 42 13.59 16.13 -1.69
C ASN A 42 12.94 14.91 -1.01
N ILE A 43 13.60 13.75 -1.11
CA ILE A 43 13.10 12.49 -0.52
C ILE A 43 12.96 12.59 1.00
N THR A 44 13.85 13.31 1.68
CA THR A 44 13.75 13.51 3.13
C THR A 44 12.43 14.21 3.47
N LYS A 45 12.09 15.28 2.75
CA LYS A 45 10.81 15.99 2.91
C LYS A 45 9.62 15.10 2.56
N ALA A 46 9.70 14.30 1.49
CA ALA A 46 8.64 13.38 1.09
C ALA A 46 8.36 12.31 2.17
N LYS A 47 9.41 11.74 2.79
CA LYS A 47 9.27 10.79 3.90
C LYS A 47 8.66 11.44 5.14
N SER A 48 9.09 12.66 5.49
CA SER A 48 8.52 13.39 6.61
C SER A 48 7.04 13.71 6.39
N LEU A 49 6.67 14.11 5.17
CA LEU A 49 5.27 14.34 4.79
C LEU A 49 4.45 13.05 4.90
N MET A 50 4.92 11.95 4.30
CA MET A 50 4.24 10.66 4.38
C MET A 50 4.10 10.18 5.83
N LEU A 51 5.13 10.35 6.67
CA LEU A 51 5.06 9.98 8.09
C LEU A 51 4.01 10.82 8.84
N ALA A 52 3.89 12.12 8.54
CA ALA A 52 2.86 12.98 9.12
C ALA A 52 1.45 12.55 8.66
N SER A 53 1.26 12.28 7.36
CA SER A 53 -0.01 11.78 6.84
C SER A 53 -0.37 10.39 7.39
N ALA A 54 0.61 9.50 7.53
CA ALA A 54 0.43 8.19 8.14
C ALA A 54 -0.05 8.32 9.59
N ARG A 55 0.53 9.25 10.37
CA ARG A 55 0.04 9.58 11.73
C ARG A 55 -1.41 10.03 11.72
N ALA A 56 -1.77 10.93 10.80
CA ALA A 56 -3.14 11.42 10.66
C ALA A 56 -4.14 10.33 10.23
N ALA A 57 -3.67 9.29 9.54
CA ALA A 57 -4.52 8.19 9.06
C ALA A 57 -4.75 7.09 10.11
N ILE A 58 -3.99 7.05 11.22
CA ILE A 58 -4.13 6.02 12.27
C ILE A 58 -5.57 5.92 12.84
N PRO A 59 -6.28 7.02 13.17
CA PRO A 59 -7.62 6.92 13.73
C PRO A 59 -8.63 6.23 12.81
N ALA A 60 -8.47 6.38 11.49
CA ALA A 60 -9.30 5.68 10.51
C ALA A 60 -8.85 4.22 10.36
N TYR A 61 -7.55 3.99 10.19
CA TYR A 61 -7.01 2.65 9.98
C TYR A 61 -7.17 1.71 11.17
N SER A 62 -7.06 2.22 12.39
CA SER A 62 -7.23 1.45 13.63
C SER A 62 -8.63 0.86 13.80
N ARG A 63 -9.66 1.45 13.19
CA ARG A 63 -11.02 0.89 13.14
C ARG A 63 -11.14 -0.30 12.19
N LEU A 64 -10.19 -0.44 11.26
CA LEU A 64 -10.13 -1.52 10.29
C LEU A 64 -9.24 -2.66 10.78
N VAL A 65 -8.15 -2.38 11.49
CA VAL A 65 -7.23 -3.44 11.96
C VAL A 65 -7.96 -4.50 12.78
N GLY A 66 -7.82 -5.77 12.38
CA GLY A 66 -8.51 -6.90 12.98
C GLY A 66 -9.94 -7.11 12.44
N MET A 67 -10.38 -6.33 11.47
CA MET A 67 -11.69 -6.46 10.83
C MET A 67 -11.55 -7.04 9.42
N THR A 68 -12.59 -7.75 9.01
CA THR A 68 -12.89 -8.08 7.62
C THR A 68 -13.98 -7.13 7.13
N THR A 69 -13.67 -6.37 6.08
CA THR A 69 -14.65 -5.55 5.37
C THR A 69 -15.13 -6.29 4.14
N THR A 70 -16.42 -6.58 4.05
CA THR A 70 -17.02 -7.18 2.86
C THR A 70 -17.71 -6.11 2.05
N PHE A 71 -17.19 -5.86 0.85
CA PHE A 71 -17.85 -5.02 -0.14
C PHE A 71 -18.86 -5.87 -0.90
N ILE A 72 -20.14 -5.53 -0.82
CA ILE A 72 -21.22 -6.24 -1.50
C ILE A 72 -21.67 -5.37 -2.67
N CYS A 73 -21.64 -5.94 -3.87
CA CYS A 73 -21.93 -5.23 -5.10
C CYS A 73 -23.34 -5.53 -5.62
N GLU A 74 -23.87 -4.60 -6.42
CA GLU A 74 -25.23 -4.66 -7.01
C GLU A 74 -25.43 -5.91 -7.88
N ASP A 75 -24.37 -6.42 -8.50
CA ASP A 75 -24.38 -7.58 -9.38
C ASP A 75 -24.17 -8.92 -8.66
N GLY A 76 -24.15 -8.90 -7.33
CA GLY A 76 -23.94 -10.08 -6.48
C GLY A 76 -22.47 -10.43 -6.24
N PHE A 77 -21.52 -9.69 -6.82
CA PHE A 77 -20.11 -9.85 -6.47
C PHE A 77 -19.87 -9.41 -5.01
N ALA A 78 -19.06 -10.18 -4.28
CA ALA A 78 -18.70 -9.87 -2.90
C ALA A 78 -17.19 -10.01 -2.69
N LEU A 79 -16.57 -8.99 -2.10
CA LEU A 79 -15.14 -8.95 -1.84
C LEU A 79 -14.86 -8.79 -0.34
N PRO A 80 -14.55 -9.89 0.39
CA PRO A 80 -14.12 -9.82 1.78
C PRO A 80 -12.63 -9.48 1.89
N VAL A 81 -12.31 -8.28 2.39
CA VAL A 81 -10.94 -7.79 2.58
C VAL A 81 -10.59 -7.77 4.08
N ARG A 82 -9.57 -8.54 4.47
CA ARG A 82 -9.01 -8.53 5.82
C ARG A 82 -8.00 -7.40 5.98
N TRP A 83 -8.08 -6.70 7.10
CA TRP A 83 -7.22 -5.57 7.42
C TRP A 83 -6.31 -5.91 8.59
N GLU A 84 -5.01 -5.95 8.33
CA GLU A 84 -4.00 -6.21 9.33
C GLU A 84 -3.10 -4.99 9.54
N ALA A 85 -2.58 -4.85 10.76
CA ALA A 85 -1.56 -3.84 11.05
C ALA A 85 -0.32 -3.95 10.15
N SER A 86 -0.02 -5.15 9.63
CA SER A 86 1.06 -5.42 8.68
C SER A 86 0.86 -4.70 7.33
N ASN A 87 -0.40 -4.55 6.86
CA ASN A 87 -0.68 -3.96 5.55
C ASN A 87 -0.42 -2.45 5.51
N PHE A 88 -0.50 -1.78 6.67
CA PHE A 88 -0.34 -0.33 6.79
C PHE A 88 0.97 0.19 6.16
N ALA A 89 2.08 -0.54 6.35
CA ALA A 89 3.38 -0.17 5.80
C ALA A 89 3.40 -0.18 4.26
N HIS A 90 2.72 -1.16 3.66
CA HIS A 90 2.58 -1.27 2.22
C HIS A 90 1.72 -0.14 1.64
N LEU A 91 0.63 0.21 2.32
CA LEU A 91 -0.25 1.30 1.93
C LEU A 91 0.46 2.66 2.00
N CYS A 92 1.29 2.86 3.03
CA CYS A 92 2.15 4.03 3.14
C CYS A 92 3.31 4.04 2.13
N GLY A 93 3.65 2.90 1.53
CA GLY A 93 4.81 2.76 0.65
C GLY A 93 6.13 3.01 1.38
N LEU A 94 6.27 2.50 2.61
CA LEU A 94 7.45 2.71 3.46
C LEU A 94 7.99 1.39 4.00
N ASP A 95 9.31 1.20 3.89
CA ASP A 95 10.07 0.26 4.70
C ASP A 95 10.60 0.97 5.96
N TYR A 96 10.49 0.29 7.10
CA TYR A 96 10.86 0.84 8.40
C TYR A 96 11.98 0.06 9.06
N TYR A 97 13.00 0.77 9.53
CA TYR A 97 14.24 0.21 10.05
C TYR A 97 14.46 0.55 11.52
N THR A 98 15.26 -0.31 12.17
CA THR A 98 15.65 -0.17 13.57
C THR A 98 16.34 1.16 13.85
N ASP A 99 17.19 1.62 12.94
CA ASP A 99 17.94 2.87 13.04
C ASP A 99 18.14 3.55 11.66
N GLY A 100 18.85 4.67 11.66
CA GLY A 100 19.15 5.43 10.45
C GLY A 100 20.19 4.80 9.51
N THR A 101 20.90 3.76 9.95
CA THR A 101 21.85 3.00 9.11
C THR A 101 21.13 2.05 8.16
N ARG A 102 19.86 1.73 8.44
CA ARG A 102 18.98 0.86 7.63
C ARG A 102 19.54 -0.54 7.37
N THR A 103 20.33 -1.06 8.31
CA THR A 103 20.90 -2.42 8.23
C THR A 103 19.89 -3.50 8.58
N ARG A 104 19.04 -3.25 9.59
CA ARG A 104 18.00 -4.18 10.05
C ARG A 104 16.62 -3.58 9.94
N ARG A 105 15.79 -4.18 9.08
CA ARG A 105 14.38 -3.81 8.90
C ARG A 105 13.52 -4.37 10.03
N TYR A 106 12.56 -3.59 10.51
CA TYR A 106 11.50 -4.11 11.35
C TYR A 106 10.52 -4.96 10.55
N PRO A 107 9.79 -5.89 11.19
CA PRO A 107 8.57 -6.45 10.61
C PRO A 107 7.58 -5.34 10.23
N TYR A 108 6.80 -5.52 9.16
CA TYR A 108 5.91 -4.47 8.63
C TYR A 108 4.90 -3.96 9.67
N VAL A 109 4.42 -4.84 10.55
CA VAL A 109 3.51 -4.51 11.66
C VAL A 109 4.03 -3.39 12.57
N LYS A 110 5.36 -3.30 12.76
CA LYS A 110 5.96 -2.33 13.69
C LYS A 110 5.82 -0.89 13.25
N LEU A 111 5.63 -0.62 11.95
CA LEU A 111 5.38 0.75 11.51
C LEU A 111 4.04 1.24 12.08
N TYR A 112 2.98 0.45 11.93
CA TYR A 112 1.67 0.76 12.50
C TYR A 112 1.74 0.88 14.03
N GLU A 113 2.28 -0.15 14.71
CA GLU A 113 2.32 -0.17 16.18
C GLU A 113 3.07 1.04 16.75
N HIS A 114 4.24 1.39 16.21
CA HIS A 114 5.03 2.50 16.72
C HIS A 114 4.37 3.85 16.42
N ILE A 115 3.72 4.03 15.27
CA ILE A 115 2.98 5.26 14.97
C ILE A 115 1.76 5.37 15.89
N ALA A 116 0.99 4.30 16.06
CA ALA A 116 -0.17 4.25 16.94
C ALA A 116 0.19 4.51 18.41
N ALA A 117 1.33 4.01 18.87
CA ALA A 117 1.88 4.28 20.21
C ALA A 117 2.51 5.67 20.36
N GLY A 118 2.44 6.55 19.34
CA GLY A 118 3.00 7.89 19.39
C GLY A 118 4.53 7.95 19.39
N LYS A 119 5.22 6.85 19.06
CA LYS A 119 6.69 6.79 19.05
C LYS A 119 7.26 7.78 18.04
N ARG A 120 8.34 8.46 18.44
CA ARG A 120 9.11 9.29 17.53
C ARG A 120 9.88 8.40 16.54
N ILE A 121 9.60 8.58 15.26
CA ILE A 121 10.28 7.88 14.15
C ILE A 121 11.02 8.95 13.35
N SER A 122 12.31 8.73 13.09
CA SER A 122 13.06 9.59 12.17
C SER A 122 12.85 9.14 10.73
N GLU A 123 12.77 10.10 9.83
CA GLU A 123 12.82 9.89 8.39
C GLU A 123 14.06 9.15 7.92
N ARG A 124 15.17 9.16 8.69
CA ARG A 124 16.36 8.36 8.41
C ARG A 124 16.08 6.86 8.55
N GLN A 125 15.18 6.46 9.44
CA GLN A 125 14.75 5.07 9.65
C GLN A 125 13.76 4.59 8.57
N LEU A 126 13.38 5.45 7.62
CA LEU A 126 12.41 5.16 6.59
C LEU A 126 13.07 5.12 5.20
N ALA A 127 12.65 4.15 4.38
CA ALA A 127 12.93 4.11 2.95
C ALA A 127 11.62 3.98 2.17
N PRO A 128 11.47 4.64 1.00
CA PRO A 128 10.34 4.40 0.12
C PRO A 128 10.34 2.94 -0.35
N ASN A 129 9.17 2.29 -0.29
CA ASN A 129 8.92 1.00 -0.90
C ASN A 129 8.31 1.23 -2.29
N GLY A 130 9.05 0.88 -3.34
CA GLY A 130 8.73 1.19 -4.73
C GLY A 130 9.33 2.51 -5.21
N ASP A 131 8.75 3.09 -6.26
CA ASP A 131 9.24 4.33 -6.88
C ASP A 131 8.99 5.54 -5.94
N PRO A 132 10.07 6.20 -5.45
CA PRO A 132 9.97 7.30 -4.49
C PRO A 132 9.14 8.49 -4.97
N ARG A 133 8.96 8.67 -6.29
CA ARG A 133 8.21 9.78 -6.89
C ARG A 133 6.74 9.77 -6.50
N TRP A 134 6.21 8.60 -6.14
CA TRP A 134 4.82 8.47 -5.71
C TRP A 134 4.58 8.84 -4.25
N LEU A 135 5.63 8.92 -3.44
CA LEU A 135 5.51 9.08 -1.99
C LEU A 135 4.76 10.35 -1.57
N PRO A 136 5.02 11.55 -2.15
CA PRO A 136 4.25 12.75 -1.82
C PRO A 136 2.77 12.59 -2.12
N TYR A 137 2.44 11.99 -3.27
CA TYR A 137 1.04 11.82 -3.66
C TYR A 137 0.32 10.73 -2.85
N LYS A 138 1.03 9.67 -2.43
CA LYS A 138 0.49 8.71 -1.45
C LYS A 138 0.16 9.41 -0.13
N ALA A 139 1.01 10.34 0.30
CA ALA A 139 0.78 11.11 1.52
C ALA A 139 -0.47 12.00 1.45
N GLU A 140 -0.82 12.49 0.26
CA GLU A 140 -2.07 13.23 0.03
C GLU A 140 -3.29 12.31 0.08
N ALA A 141 -3.19 11.07 -0.40
CA ALA A 141 -4.34 10.17 -0.54
C ALA A 141 -4.59 9.28 0.69
N ILE A 142 -3.57 8.94 1.48
CA ILE A 142 -3.64 7.90 2.53
C ILE A 142 -4.74 8.14 3.58
N THR A 143 -4.97 9.40 3.98
CA THR A 143 -6.02 9.73 4.95
C THR A 143 -7.41 9.49 4.36
N GLY A 144 -7.60 9.84 3.09
CA GLY A 144 -8.82 9.59 2.34
C GLY A 144 -9.10 8.10 2.10
N ALA A 145 -8.02 7.32 1.89
CA ALA A 145 -8.09 5.93 1.46
C ALA A 145 -8.77 4.98 2.46
N PHE A 146 -8.88 5.37 3.73
CA PHE A 146 -9.50 4.55 4.78
C PHE A 146 -10.94 4.96 5.10
N HIS A 147 -11.48 5.96 4.40
CA HIS A 147 -12.91 6.28 4.42
C HIS A 147 -13.65 5.35 3.45
N LEU A 148 -13.79 4.09 3.86
CA LEU A 148 -14.41 3.05 3.05
C LEU A 148 -15.90 3.34 2.78
N ASP A 149 -16.55 4.16 3.60
CA ASP A 149 -17.91 4.67 3.38
C ASP A 149 -18.06 5.45 2.06
N LYS A 150 -16.95 5.91 1.49
CA LYS A 150 -16.90 6.59 0.19
C LYS A 150 -16.48 5.67 -0.95
N ALA A 151 -16.48 4.36 -0.73
CA ALA A 151 -16.13 3.41 -1.76
C ALA A 151 -17.32 3.18 -2.69
N GLU A 152 -17.13 3.40 -3.98
CA GLU A 152 -18.23 3.34 -4.97
C GLU A 152 -18.12 2.12 -5.89
N VAL A 153 -16.89 1.73 -6.24
CA VAL A 153 -16.66 0.75 -7.31
C VAL A 153 -15.46 -0.14 -7.01
N ILE A 154 -15.61 -1.41 -7.37
CA ILE A 154 -14.53 -2.39 -7.49
C ILE A 154 -14.30 -2.67 -8.97
N VAL A 155 -13.04 -2.66 -9.38
CA VAL A 155 -12.61 -3.04 -10.72
C VAL A 155 -11.78 -4.32 -10.62
N GLU A 156 -12.27 -5.37 -11.24
CA GLU A 156 -11.47 -6.55 -11.55
C GLU A 156 -10.81 -6.32 -12.91
N SER A 157 -9.51 -6.02 -12.90
CA SER A 157 -8.77 -5.83 -14.15
C SER A 157 -8.59 -7.16 -14.87
N GLY A 158 -8.52 -7.16 -16.20
CA GLY A 158 -8.30 -8.37 -17.01
C GLY A 158 -7.01 -9.16 -16.74
N ASN A 159 -6.15 -8.72 -15.80
CA ASN A 159 -5.05 -9.51 -15.24
C ASN A 159 -5.33 -10.00 -13.79
N SER A 160 -6.60 -10.11 -13.42
CA SER A 160 -7.12 -10.51 -12.10
C SER A 160 -6.62 -9.64 -10.94
N ARG A 161 -6.24 -8.38 -11.21
CA ARG A 161 -5.97 -7.40 -10.16
C ARG A 161 -7.26 -6.74 -9.75
N ILE A 162 -7.58 -6.84 -8.47
CA ILE A 162 -8.76 -6.21 -7.89
C ILE A 162 -8.34 -4.86 -7.31
N LEU A 163 -9.08 -3.81 -7.68
CA LEU A 163 -8.88 -2.44 -7.21
C LEU A 163 -10.22 -1.94 -6.69
N PHE A 164 -10.28 -1.43 -5.46
CA PHE A 164 -11.45 -0.68 -4.99
C PHE A 164 -11.11 0.80 -4.82
N TYR A 165 -12.05 1.66 -5.21
CA TYR A 165 -11.89 3.10 -5.26
C TYR A 165 -12.60 3.74 -4.08
N THR A 166 -11.90 4.57 -3.32
CA THR A 166 -12.43 5.28 -2.14
C THR A 166 -12.32 6.79 -2.36
N GLY A 167 -13.46 7.48 -2.43
CA GLY A 167 -13.47 8.92 -2.67
C GLY A 167 -13.10 9.28 -4.11
N ASN A 168 -11.94 9.93 -4.33
CA ASN A 168 -11.56 10.35 -5.68
C ASN A 168 -11.32 9.14 -6.60
N THR A 169 -11.67 9.26 -7.89
CA THR A 169 -11.55 8.16 -8.86
C THR A 169 -10.11 7.92 -9.34
N VAL A 170 -9.13 8.64 -8.80
CA VAL A 170 -7.73 8.63 -9.25
C VAL A 170 -6.85 7.75 -8.36
N TRP A 171 -7.25 7.54 -7.09
CA TRP A 171 -6.57 6.67 -6.14
C TRP A 171 -7.43 5.48 -5.77
N CYS A 172 -6.82 4.30 -5.76
CA CYS A 172 -7.46 3.07 -5.37
C CYS A 172 -6.56 2.23 -4.49
N ILE A 173 -7.18 1.35 -3.72
CA ILE A 173 -6.47 0.30 -2.98
C ILE A 173 -6.45 -0.94 -3.87
N GLY A 174 -5.25 -1.35 -4.23
CA GLY A 174 -5.01 -2.65 -4.85
C GLY A 174 -5.12 -3.75 -3.82
N VAL A 175 -5.87 -4.78 -4.15
CA VAL A 175 -6.17 -5.91 -3.29
C VAL A 175 -5.35 -7.11 -3.74
N GLY A 176 -4.59 -7.68 -2.80
CA GLY A 176 -3.90 -8.94 -2.97
C GLY A 176 -4.78 -10.09 -2.48
N TYR A 177 -4.47 -11.30 -2.93
CA TYR A 177 -5.10 -12.53 -2.46
C TYR A 177 -4.01 -13.44 -1.90
N ASP A 178 -4.16 -13.84 -0.64
CA ASP A 178 -3.33 -14.86 -0.01
C ASP A 178 -3.95 -16.23 -0.34
N ARG A 179 -3.23 -17.03 -1.12
CA ARG A 179 -3.66 -18.37 -1.54
C ARG A 179 -3.48 -19.43 -0.46
N GLU A 180 -2.56 -19.21 0.47
CA GLU A 180 -2.26 -20.16 1.54
C GLU A 180 -3.35 -20.09 2.62
N HIS A 181 -3.81 -18.88 2.92
CA HIS A 181 -4.77 -18.61 3.98
C HIS A 181 -6.18 -18.24 3.46
N ASP A 182 -6.38 -18.25 2.15
CA ASP A 182 -7.65 -17.99 1.46
C ASP A 182 -8.34 -16.69 1.88
N TYR A 183 -7.64 -15.55 1.74
CA TYR A 183 -8.24 -14.25 2.02
C TYR A 183 -7.67 -13.12 1.16
N TYR A 184 -8.48 -12.08 0.95
CA TYR A 184 -8.03 -10.85 0.31
C TYR A 184 -7.53 -9.84 1.33
N TYR A 185 -6.51 -9.06 0.96
CA TYR A 185 -5.91 -8.05 1.83
C TYR A 185 -5.54 -6.78 1.04
N PRO A 186 -5.53 -5.60 1.69
CA PRO A 186 -5.13 -4.36 1.05
C PRO A 186 -3.60 -4.40 0.82
N GLN A 187 -3.20 -4.48 -0.44
CA GLN A 187 -1.80 -4.68 -0.80
C GLN A 187 -1.08 -3.37 -1.09
N SER A 188 -1.74 -2.40 -1.72
CA SER A 188 -1.08 -1.16 -2.12
C SER A 188 -2.04 -0.01 -2.34
N LEU A 189 -1.59 1.22 -2.09
CA LEU A 189 -2.26 2.44 -2.50
C LEU A 189 -1.70 2.88 -3.86
N VAL A 190 -2.55 2.92 -4.88
CA VAL A 190 -2.15 3.08 -6.29
C VAL A 190 -2.85 4.27 -6.90
N ARG A 191 -2.10 5.09 -7.67
CA ARG A 191 -2.68 6.16 -8.48
C ARG A 191 -3.04 5.62 -9.86
N LYS A 192 -4.31 5.27 -10.06
CA LYS A 192 -4.81 4.79 -11.34
C LYS A 192 -6.26 5.19 -11.51
N SER A 193 -6.55 6.02 -12.50
CA SER A 193 -7.94 6.38 -12.79
C SER A 193 -8.76 5.16 -13.17
N TYR A 194 -10.06 5.23 -12.87
CA TYR A 194 -11.04 4.24 -13.26
C TYR A 194 -10.95 3.86 -14.76
N GLU A 195 -10.92 4.84 -15.65
CA GLU A 195 -10.78 4.65 -17.11
C GLU A 195 -9.49 3.91 -17.51
N LYS A 196 -8.39 4.14 -16.78
CA LYS A 196 -7.11 3.44 -17.04
C LYS A 196 -7.09 2.04 -16.45
N ALA A 197 -7.93 1.76 -15.46
CA ALA A 197 -8.10 0.42 -14.91
C ALA A 197 -8.92 -0.48 -15.84
N MET A 198 -9.87 0.11 -16.55
CA MET A 198 -10.71 -0.48 -17.59
C MET A 198 -9.89 -0.93 -18.81
N LYS A 199 -9.35 -2.14 -18.76
CA LYS A 199 -8.79 -2.84 -19.93
C LYS A 199 -9.85 -3.75 -20.55
N PRO A 200 -9.72 -4.17 -21.83
CA PRO A 200 -10.57 -5.21 -22.40
C PRO A 200 -10.62 -6.44 -21.47
N GLY A 201 -11.83 -6.91 -21.17
CA GLY A 201 -12.06 -8.01 -20.23
C GLY A 201 -12.02 -7.64 -18.75
N SER A 202 -12.02 -6.35 -18.39
CA SER A 202 -12.20 -5.93 -16.99
C SER A 202 -13.67 -5.93 -16.61
N ALA A 203 -13.98 -6.33 -15.38
CA ALA A 203 -15.31 -6.22 -14.79
C ALA A 203 -15.37 -5.05 -13.82
N ILE A 204 -16.56 -4.44 -13.73
CA ILE A 204 -16.88 -3.34 -12.83
C ILE A 204 -18.00 -3.83 -11.93
N HIS A 205 -17.80 -3.73 -10.63
CA HIS A 205 -18.80 -4.05 -9.63
C HIS A 205 -19.09 -2.78 -8.82
N ARG A 206 -20.30 -2.24 -8.95
CA ARG A 206 -20.76 -1.09 -8.14
C ARG A 206 -21.08 -1.57 -6.74
N ILE A 207 -20.57 -0.87 -5.74
CA ILE A 207 -20.78 -1.22 -4.33
C ILE A 207 -22.19 -0.78 -3.94
N ASP A 208 -23.01 -1.72 -3.50
CA ASP A 208 -24.32 -1.47 -2.89
C ASP A 208 -24.16 -1.10 -1.41
N ARG A 209 -23.43 -1.94 -0.68
CA ARG A 209 -23.19 -1.73 0.76
C ARG A 209 -21.89 -2.37 1.23
N ILE A 210 -21.49 -2.00 2.43
CA ILE A 210 -20.27 -2.46 3.08
C ILE A 210 -20.61 -3.03 4.45
N GLU A 211 -20.16 -4.25 4.70
CA GLU A 211 -20.30 -4.91 6.00
C GLU A 211 -18.94 -4.99 6.71
N TYR A 212 -18.93 -4.79 8.02
CA TYR A 212 -17.74 -4.89 8.86
C TYR A 212 -17.94 -6.00 9.87
N ARG A 213 -17.02 -6.96 9.89
CA ARG A 213 -17.05 -8.08 10.86
C ARG A 213 -15.67 -8.22 11.50
N PRO A 214 -15.59 -8.58 12.80
CA PRO A 214 -14.33 -9.01 13.38
C PRO A 214 -13.74 -10.16 12.55
N THR A 215 -12.44 -10.13 12.31
CA THR A 215 -11.74 -11.23 11.66
C THR A 215 -11.74 -12.41 12.62
N THR A 216 -12.48 -13.45 12.28
CA THR A 216 -12.36 -14.74 12.98
C THR A 216 -11.15 -15.44 12.40
N ASP A 217 -10.13 -15.66 13.23
CA ASP A 217 -9.04 -16.58 12.90
C ASP A 217 -9.70 -17.96 12.65
N GLY A 218 -9.61 -18.42 11.40
CA GLY A 218 -10.02 -19.76 10.99
C GLY A 218 -8.90 -20.76 11.22
#